data_AF-A0A1I5JM44-F1
#
_entry.id   AF-A0A1I5JM44-F1
#
_cell.length_a   1.000
_cell.length_b   1.000
_cell.length_c   1.000
_cell.angle_alpha   90.00
_cell.angle_beta   90.00
_cell.angle_gamma   90.00
#
_symmetry.space_group_name_H-M   'P 1'
#
loop_
_entity.id
_entity.type
_entity.pdbx_description
1 polymer ?
#
loop_
_entity_poly.entity_id
_entity_poly.type
_entity_poly.pdbx_seq_one_letter_code
_entity_poly.pdbx_strand_id
1 'polypeptide(L)'
;MGFLTQDAPVIEYAEWTKGTRSEKIKPMARHWAEVGFGTPVILHLFYVFKIAVYVLAAWLLVLATDGVDGFTNVSQWYDEPVVFQKIVLFTMLFEVVGLGCGFGPLNNRFFPPMGSILYWLRPGTIRLPPWPRHIPLTSGDTRTPFDALLYAALLIVLVIALFSDATETVSGLSSDVGLLPAWQIWIVLGLLAVLGLRDKVIFLAARGEVYAPFTVAFLFASHSVLDFILAAKLVCLMIWLGAATSKLTKHFPFVISTMMSNNPVLRPRWIKRRFFENFPDDLRPGRPSRLLAHTSTAVEGFVPLLLFFSHGGRLTTLAAVLMLCFHFCILSSIPMGVPLEWNVFMMFSVMALFIGHTEVGFSEMTTPFPLVLFTIVAAVVVIGNLFPRKISFLPGMRYYAGNWDTTLWCITPSAMAKMDANVASIASMPQAQMEKFYGSPETAEVYLYMGYAFRSFNSHGRAMFSLAHRAMAGHDEAGYVLMDGERICSTAVGWNFGDGHMHNEQLIAALHARCHFEPGEVRVVLIDAQPLHRQRQDYRLVDAAVGEFERGYINVADMVTRQPWDDTTPVHVLETIPLP
;
A
#
# COMPACT_ATOMS: atom_id res chain seq x y z
N MET A 1 0.34 25.83 7.25
CA MET A 1 0.94 25.26 6.02
C MET A 1 1.45 26.38 5.14
N GLY A 2 2.78 26.48 5.03
CA GLY A 2 3.44 27.38 4.07
C GLY A 2 3.34 26.84 2.64
N PHE A 3 3.55 27.72 1.65
CA PHE A 3 3.55 27.32 0.24
C PHE A 3 4.80 26.50 -0.11
N LEU A 4 5.97 27.01 0.27
CA LEU A 4 7.28 26.38 0.07
C LEU A 4 7.87 25.79 1.35
N THR A 5 7.45 26.31 2.52
CA THR A 5 7.99 25.92 3.81
C THR A 5 7.10 24.90 4.52
N GLN A 6 7.75 23.91 5.12
CA GLN A 6 7.09 22.92 5.96
C GLN A 6 6.63 23.56 7.27
N ASP A 7 5.43 23.21 7.72
CA ASP A 7 4.89 23.63 9.01
C ASP A 7 5.44 22.67 10.08
N ALA A 8 6.55 23.07 10.72
CA ALA A 8 7.29 22.27 11.67
C ALA A 8 6.76 22.43 13.12
N PRO A 9 6.92 21.42 13.98
CA PRO A 9 6.57 21.55 15.39
C PRO A 9 7.45 22.61 16.07
N VAL A 10 6.83 23.43 16.93
CA VAL A 10 7.54 24.46 17.71
C VAL A 10 8.01 23.84 19.02
N ILE A 11 9.31 23.60 19.14
CA ILE A 11 9.97 23.03 20.32
C ILE A 11 11.28 23.77 20.63
N GLU A 12 11.69 23.76 21.90
CA GLU A 12 13.04 24.13 22.30
C GLU A 12 13.89 22.85 22.28
N TYR A 13 14.83 22.75 21.34
CA TYR A 13 15.51 21.49 21.02
C TYR A 13 16.38 20.98 22.17
N ALA A 14 17.06 21.88 22.89
CA ALA A 14 17.96 21.51 23.98
C ALA A 14 17.20 20.92 25.18
N GLU A 15 15.99 21.41 25.46
CA GLU A 15 15.10 20.83 26.48
C GLU A 15 14.38 19.58 25.96
N TRP A 16 13.92 19.58 24.71
CA TRP A 16 13.20 18.44 24.13
C TRP A 16 14.05 17.17 24.10
N THR A 17 15.33 17.27 23.76
CA THR A 17 16.25 16.12 23.69
C THR A 17 16.47 15.43 25.03
N LYS A 18 16.27 16.11 26.17
CA LYS A 18 16.41 15.55 27.52
C LYS A 18 15.25 14.63 27.91
N GLY A 19 14.12 14.72 27.22
CA GLY A 19 12.93 13.92 27.52
C GLY A 19 13.09 12.46 27.13
N THR A 20 12.33 11.60 27.80
CA THR A 20 12.10 10.22 27.39
C THR A 20 11.50 10.17 25.98
N ARG A 21 11.57 9.01 25.31
CA ARG A 21 10.95 8.81 24.00
C ARG A 21 9.46 9.19 24.00
N SER A 22 8.72 8.81 25.03
CA SER A 22 7.32 9.19 25.25
C SER A 22 7.14 10.72 25.29
N GLU A 23 7.92 11.41 26.12
CA GLU A 23 7.86 12.86 26.26
C GLU A 23 8.22 13.59 24.96
N LYS A 24 9.16 13.02 24.18
CA LYS A 24 9.54 13.54 22.86
C LYS A 24 8.46 13.36 21.80
N ILE A 25 7.71 12.24 21.82
CA ILE A 25 6.61 11.97 20.88
C ILE A 25 5.39 12.87 21.16
N LYS A 26 5.10 13.19 22.42
CA LYS A 26 3.91 13.96 22.80
C LYS A 26 3.72 15.30 22.05
N PRO A 27 4.71 16.22 21.98
CA PRO A 27 4.56 17.45 21.20
C PRO A 27 4.44 17.18 19.70
N MET A 28 5.11 16.15 19.17
CA MET A 28 5.02 15.75 17.76
C MET A 28 3.61 15.27 17.41
N ALA A 29 3.01 14.44 18.28
CA ALA A 29 1.64 13.97 18.10
C ALA A 29 0.62 15.11 18.16
N ARG A 30 0.78 16.07 19.08
CA ARG A 30 -0.08 17.26 19.14
C ARG A 30 0.02 18.10 17.87
N HIS A 31 1.24 18.30 17.36
CA HIS A 31 1.44 18.98 16.08
C HIS A 31 0.78 18.24 14.92
N TRP A 32 0.97 16.92 14.85
CA TRP A 32 0.37 16.05 13.83
C TRP A 32 -1.15 16.13 13.81
N ALA A 33 -1.78 16.17 14.98
CA ALA A 33 -3.24 16.28 15.10
C ALA A 33 -3.79 17.58 14.47
N GLU A 34 -2.98 18.65 14.41
CA GLU A 34 -3.39 19.93 13.83
C GLU A 34 -2.97 20.11 12.37
N VAL A 35 -1.84 19.55 11.96
CA VAL A 35 -1.21 19.89 10.67
C VAL A 35 -0.78 18.67 9.86
N GLY A 36 -0.89 17.46 10.40
CA GLY A 36 -0.35 16.25 9.79
C GLY A 36 1.19 16.30 9.76
N PHE A 37 1.79 15.84 8.66
CA PHE A 37 3.24 15.94 8.48
C PHE A 37 3.73 17.40 8.32
N GLY A 38 2.82 18.36 8.09
CA GLY A 38 3.17 19.75 7.81
C GLY A 38 3.64 20.00 6.37
N THR A 39 3.46 19.01 5.48
CA THR A 39 3.90 19.00 4.09
C THR A 39 3.59 20.32 3.37
N PRO A 40 4.59 20.95 2.69
CA PRO A 40 4.37 22.14 1.88
C PRO A 40 3.27 21.97 0.83
N VAL A 41 2.54 23.05 0.53
CA VAL A 41 1.47 23.01 -0.47
C VAL A 41 2.00 22.63 -1.86
N ILE A 42 3.21 23.07 -2.22
CA ILE A 42 3.83 22.73 -3.51
C ILE A 42 3.98 21.21 -3.72
N LEU A 43 4.24 20.43 -2.67
CA LEU A 43 4.34 18.98 -2.78
C LEU A 43 2.96 18.35 -3.05
N HIS A 44 1.88 18.88 -2.49
CA HIS A 44 0.54 18.42 -2.84
C HIS A 44 0.19 18.73 -4.29
N LEU A 45 0.56 19.91 -4.79
CA LEU A 45 0.37 20.28 -6.20
C LEU A 45 1.18 19.39 -7.14
N PHE A 46 2.36 18.94 -6.73
CA PHE A 46 3.14 17.95 -7.47
C PHE A 46 2.35 16.64 -7.69
N TYR A 47 1.65 16.13 -6.68
CA TYR A 47 0.82 14.94 -6.83
C TYR A 47 -0.46 15.18 -7.65
N VAL A 48 -1.04 16.38 -7.58
CA VAL A 48 -2.15 16.76 -8.48
C VAL A 48 -1.67 16.76 -9.95
N PHE A 49 -0.51 17.36 -10.21
CA PHE A 49 0.09 17.35 -11.55
C PHE A 49 0.41 15.94 -12.02
N LYS A 50 1.01 15.11 -11.15
CA LYS A 50 1.29 13.69 -11.42
C LYS A 50 0.03 12.94 -11.86
N ILE A 51 -1.09 13.15 -11.16
CA ILE A 51 -2.38 12.52 -11.52
C ILE A 51 -2.91 13.03 -12.84
N ALA A 52 -2.80 14.33 -13.12
CA ALA A 52 -3.17 14.88 -14.42
C ALA A 52 -2.33 14.27 -15.56
N VAL A 53 -1.03 14.09 -15.35
CA VAL A 53 -0.14 13.41 -16.32
C VAL A 53 -0.49 11.93 -16.47
N TYR A 54 -0.80 11.22 -15.39
CA TYR A 54 -1.25 9.82 -15.43
C TYR A 54 -2.53 9.69 -16.27
N VAL A 55 -3.53 10.55 -16.02
CA VAL A 55 -4.78 10.56 -16.81
C VAL A 55 -4.52 10.90 -18.27
N LEU A 56 -3.73 11.95 -18.55
CA LEU A 56 -3.42 12.36 -19.92
C LEU A 56 -2.65 11.27 -20.67
N ALA A 57 -1.69 10.60 -20.03
CA ALA A 57 -0.93 9.52 -20.64
C ALA A 57 -1.84 8.32 -20.97
N ALA A 58 -2.72 7.92 -20.04
CA ALA A 58 -3.72 6.88 -20.31
C ALA A 58 -4.62 7.27 -21.50
N TRP A 59 -5.09 8.51 -21.51
CA TRP A 59 -5.94 9.07 -22.56
C TRP A 59 -5.29 9.01 -23.94
N LEU A 60 -4.03 9.45 -24.03
CA LEU A 60 -3.28 9.45 -25.29
C LEU A 60 -2.96 8.04 -25.77
N LEU A 61 -2.65 7.10 -24.87
CA LEU A 61 -2.43 5.70 -25.22
C LEU A 61 -3.70 5.03 -25.75
N VAL A 62 -4.84 5.40 -25.19
CA VAL A 62 -6.15 4.91 -25.66
C VAL A 62 -6.47 5.47 -27.05
N LEU A 63 -6.30 6.77 -27.27
CA LEU A 63 -6.52 7.42 -28.58
C LEU A 63 -5.53 6.99 -29.65
N ALA A 64 -4.42 6.34 -29.28
CA ALA A 64 -3.49 5.73 -30.22
C ALA A 64 -3.95 4.35 -30.72
N THR A 65 -5.17 3.92 -30.37
CA THR A 65 -5.76 2.66 -30.85
C THR A 65 -6.59 2.93 -32.08
N ASP A 66 -6.36 2.18 -33.16
CA ASP A 66 -7.21 2.25 -34.35
C ASP A 66 -8.69 2.04 -34.00
N GLY A 67 -9.56 2.91 -34.50
CA GLY A 67 -11.00 2.89 -34.21
C GLY A 67 -11.42 3.70 -32.97
N VAL A 68 -10.48 4.18 -32.14
CA VAL A 68 -10.78 5.06 -31.00
C VAL A 68 -10.35 6.49 -31.31
N ASP A 69 -11.32 7.36 -31.60
CA ASP A 69 -11.07 8.77 -31.93
C ASP A 69 -11.97 9.72 -31.12
N GLY A 70 -11.60 11.00 -31.09
CA GLY A 70 -12.34 12.06 -30.44
C GLY A 70 -11.77 12.37 -29.05
N PHE A 71 -10.74 13.21 -29.02
CA PHE A 71 -10.07 13.63 -27.77
C PHE A 71 -11.05 14.16 -26.71
N THR A 72 -12.07 14.91 -27.13
CA THR A 72 -13.12 15.46 -26.26
C THR A 72 -14.45 14.71 -26.32
N ASN A 73 -14.63 13.80 -27.28
CA ASN A 73 -15.89 13.09 -27.50
C ASN A 73 -15.91 11.72 -26.79
N VAL A 74 -15.64 11.78 -25.49
CA VAL A 74 -15.34 10.62 -24.63
C VAL A 74 -16.46 9.59 -24.61
N SER A 75 -17.71 10.03 -24.71
CA SER A 75 -18.89 9.16 -24.70
C SER A 75 -18.95 8.19 -25.88
N GLN A 76 -18.10 8.36 -26.91
CA GLN A 76 -18.05 7.45 -28.05
C GLN A 76 -17.14 6.24 -27.83
N TRP A 77 -16.23 6.28 -26.86
CA TRP A 77 -15.20 5.25 -26.73
C TRP A 77 -14.88 4.82 -25.29
N TYR A 78 -15.28 5.56 -24.26
CA TYR A 78 -14.86 5.28 -22.87
C TYR A 78 -15.23 3.89 -22.35
N ASP A 79 -16.30 3.31 -22.88
CA ASP A 79 -16.85 2.00 -22.55
C ASP A 79 -16.40 0.91 -23.53
N GLU A 80 -15.59 1.23 -24.54
CA GLU A 80 -15.03 0.21 -25.42
C GLU A 80 -14.15 -0.76 -24.62
N PRO A 81 -14.39 -2.09 -24.72
CA PRO A 81 -13.67 -3.08 -23.94
C PRO A 81 -12.14 -3.00 -24.04
N VAL A 82 -11.60 -2.65 -25.22
CA VAL A 82 -10.15 -2.46 -25.40
C VAL A 82 -9.59 -1.27 -24.63
N VAL A 83 -10.39 -0.21 -24.42
CA VAL A 83 -10.00 0.95 -23.62
C VAL A 83 -9.78 0.51 -22.17
N PHE A 84 -10.68 -0.32 -21.64
CA PHE A 84 -10.50 -0.92 -20.32
C PHE A 84 -9.27 -1.82 -20.25
N GLN A 85 -9.00 -2.63 -21.28
CA GLN A 85 -7.78 -3.44 -21.35
C GLN A 85 -6.52 -2.59 -21.27
N LYS A 86 -6.42 -1.56 -22.12
CA LYS A 86 -5.25 -0.67 -22.17
C LYS A 86 -5.06 0.09 -20.86
N ILE A 87 -6.13 0.59 -20.23
CA ILE A 87 -6.02 1.31 -18.95
C ILE A 87 -5.55 0.40 -17.82
N VAL A 88 -6.02 -0.85 -17.75
CA VAL A 88 -5.52 -1.82 -16.76
C VAL A 88 -4.03 -2.11 -16.96
N LEU A 89 -3.62 -2.43 -18.19
CA LEU A 89 -2.21 -2.73 -18.50
C LEU A 89 -1.30 -1.50 -18.31
N PHE A 90 -1.79 -0.31 -18.64
CA PHE A 90 -1.09 0.96 -18.41
C PHE A 90 -0.88 1.19 -16.92
N THR A 91 -1.92 0.97 -16.11
CA THR A 91 -1.82 1.19 -14.66
C THR A 91 -0.90 0.16 -14.02
N MET A 92 -0.93 -1.10 -14.47
CA MET A 92 0.04 -2.11 -14.05
C MET A 92 1.48 -1.70 -14.38
N LEU A 93 1.74 -1.21 -15.60
CA LEU A 93 3.05 -0.72 -16.02
C LEU A 93 3.49 0.48 -15.16
N PHE A 94 2.60 1.44 -14.95
CA PHE A 94 2.87 2.66 -14.18
C PHE A 94 3.27 2.33 -12.73
N GLU A 95 2.58 1.37 -12.12
CA GLU A 95 2.85 0.91 -10.76
C GLU A 95 4.17 0.13 -10.67
N VAL A 96 4.37 -0.86 -11.55
CA VAL A 96 5.56 -1.73 -11.48
C VAL A 96 6.86 -1.00 -11.83
N VAL A 97 6.82 0.02 -12.71
CA VAL A 97 8.00 0.88 -12.96
C VAL A 97 8.37 1.70 -11.72
N GLY A 98 7.41 1.93 -10.80
CA GLY A 98 7.59 2.69 -9.57
C GLY A 98 7.07 4.13 -9.65
N LEU A 99 6.26 4.45 -10.67
CA LEU A 99 5.65 5.76 -10.82
C LEU A 99 4.38 5.90 -10.00
N GLY A 100 3.70 4.80 -9.66
CA GLY A 100 2.47 4.84 -8.84
C GLY A 100 2.73 5.08 -7.36
N CYS A 101 2.34 4.11 -6.54
CA CYS A 101 2.29 4.24 -5.09
C CYS A 101 3.63 4.52 -4.42
N GLY A 102 4.72 3.98 -4.97
CA GLY A 102 6.06 4.04 -4.37
C GLY A 102 6.86 5.28 -4.78
N PHE A 103 6.20 6.31 -5.32
CA PHE A 103 6.84 7.48 -5.91
C PHE A 103 6.80 8.72 -4.99
N GLY A 104 7.94 9.39 -4.88
CA GLY A 104 8.08 10.76 -4.43
C GLY A 104 8.01 11.00 -2.90
N PRO A 105 8.00 12.28 -2.49
CA PRO A 105 8.19 12.69 -1.10
C PRO A 105 7.14 12.20 -0.10
N LEU A 106 5.88 11.96 -0.52
CA LEU A 106 4.86 11.40 0.38
C LEU A 106 5.11 9.93 0.74
N ASN A 107 6.01 9.26 0.03
CA ASN A 107 6.57 7.95 0.38
C ASN A 107 7.96 8.07 0.99
N ASN A 108 8.32 9.29 1.39
CA ASN A 108 9.62 9.66 1.90
C ASN A 108 10.79 9.26 0.98
N ARG A 109 10.59 9.42 -0.32
CA ARG A 109 11.61 9.26 -1.35
C ARG A 109 11.89 10.60 -1.99
N PHE A 110 13.11 11.09 -1.79
CA PHE A 110 13.49 12.43 -2.22
C PHE A 110 14.40 12.36 -3.44
N PHE A 111 15.46 11.56 -3.39
CA PHE A 111 16.38 11.43 -4.52
C PHE A 111 17.12 10.07 -4.51
N PRO A 112 16.90 9.20 -5.50
CA PRO A 112 15.87 9.28 -6.54
C PRO A 112 14.44 9.18 -5.96
N PRO A 113 13.41 9.75 -6.60
CA PRO A 113 12.03 9.70 -6.10
C PRO A 113 11.38 8.32 -6.27
N MET A 114 12.05 7.36 -6.91
CA MET A 114 11.59 5.98 -7.08
C MET A 114 12.76 5.00 -6.93
N GLY A 115 12.47 3.79 -6.48
CA GLY A 115 13.40 2.66 -6.43
C GLY A 115 13.11 1.68 -7.56
N SER A 116 12.12 0.78 -7.39
CA SER A 116 11.51 -0.11 -8.39
C SER A 116 12.41 -0.45 -9.58
N ILE A 117 12.17 0.12 -10.77
CA ILE A 117 12.94 -0.15 -12.00
C ILE A 117 14.45 0.01 -11.82
N LEU A 118 14.89 0.98 -11.01
CA LEU A 118 16.31 1.22 -10.73
C LEU A 118 16.93 0.05 -9.98
N TYR A 119 16.19 -0.63 -9.10
CA TYR A 119 16.65 -1.80 -8.35
C TYR A 119 16.49 -3.09 -9.15
N TRP A 120 15.35 -3.29 -9.81
CA TRP A 120 14.94 -4.61 -10.30
C TRP A 120 15.56 -4.99 -11.65
N LEU A 121 16.06 -4.00 -12.41
CA LEU A 121 16.93 -4.26 -13.56
C LEU A 121 18.39 -4.55 -13.18
N ARG A 122 18.76 -4.42 -11.89
CA ARG A 122 20.13 -4.63 -11.42
C ARG A 122 20.26 -5.99 -10.73
N PRO A 123 21.02 -6.94 -11.29
CA PRO A 123 21.42 -8.14 -10.56
C PRO A 123 22.19 -7.79 -9.28
N GLY A 124 22.18 -8.68 -8.29
CA GLY A 124 22.87 -8.51 -7.00
C GLY A 124 22.05 -7.84 -5.90
N THR A 125 20.95 -7.18 -6.26
CA THR A 125 19.99 -6.59 -5.31
C THR A 125 19.13 -7.67 -4.62
N ILE A 126 18.46 -7.33 -3.51
CA ILE A 126 17.65 -8.29 -2.76
C ILE A 126 16.32 -8.57 -3.48
N ARG A 127 15.91 -9.84 -3.53
CA ARG A 127 14.58 -10.32 -3.91
C ARG A 127 13.95 -11.15 -2.78
N LEU A 128 12.62 -11.13 -2.68
CA LEU A 128 11.89 -11.82 -1.62
C LEU A 128 10.90 -12.83 -2.23
N PRO A 129 11.34 -14.05 -2.61
CA PRO A 129 10.42 -15.09 -3.08
C PRO A 129 9.36 -15.40 -2.01
N PRO A 130 8.08 -15.62 -2.36
CA PRO A 130 7.02 -15.89 -1.37
C PRO A 130 7.19 -17.26 -0.70
N TRP A 131 7.68 -18.27 -1.41
CA TRP A 131 7.84 -19.65 -0.91
C TRP A 131 9.17 -20.30 -1.34
N PRO A 132 10.32 -19.73 -0.94
CA PRO A 132 11.65 -20.15 -1.42
C PRO A 132 12.02 -21.60 -1.13
N ARG A 133 11.37 -22.22 -0.14
CA ARG A 133 11.60 -23.60 0.29
C ARG A 133 10.68 -24.62 -0.40
N HIS A 134 9.68 -24.16 -1.14
CA HIS A 134 8.64 -25.04 -1.70
C HIS A 134 8.58 -24.99 -3.23
N ILE A 135 8.93 -23.85 -3.84
CA ILE A 135 8.86 -23.69 -5.29
C ILE A 135 10.26 -23.89 -5.89
N PRO A 136 10.46 -24.89 -6.77
CA PRO A 136 11.74 -25.11 -7.43
C PRO A 136 12.26 -23.85 -8.14
N LEU A 137 13.58 -23.70 -8.21
CA LEU A 137 14.27 -22.60 -8.89
C LEU A 137 14.04 -21.19 -8.29
N THR A 138 13.30 -21.06 -7.17
CA THR A 138 13.04 -19.76 -6.53
C THR A 138 13.89 -19.48 -5.29
N SER A 139 14.69 -20.45 -4.82
CA SER A 139 15.52 -20.33 -3.61
C SER A 139 16.54 -19.20 -3.68
N GLY A 140 16.93 -18.67 -2.51
CA GLY A 140 17.88 -17.57 -2.38
C GLY A 140 17.22 -16.20 -2.36
N ASP A 141 18.00 -15.19 -2.00
CA ASP A 141 17.54 -13.81 -1.78
C ASP A 141 18.23 -12.79 -2.70
N THR A 142 19.14 -13.24 -3.58
CA THR A 142 19.84 -12.40 -4.55
C THR A 142 19.12 -12.42 -5.88
N ARG A 143 18.81 -11.25 -6.43
CA ARG A 143 18.28 -11.06 -7.78
C ARG A 143 19.36 -11.41 -8.81
N THR A 144 19.07 -12.37 -9.67
CA THR A 144 19.97 -12.87 -10.72
C THR A 144 19.75 -12.11 -12.02
N PRO A 145 20.65 -12.25 -13.02
CA PRO A 145 20.39 -11.73 -14.37
C PRO A 145 19.10 -12.26 -15.01
N PHE A 146 18.71 -13.51 -14.70
CA PHE A 146 17.45 -14.07 -15.17
C PHE A 146 16.23 -13.35 -14.57
N ASP A 147 16.28 -12.99 -13.28
CA ASP A 147 15.22 -12.20 -12.65
C ASP A 147 15.08 -10.82 -13.31
N ALA A 148 16.21 -10.15 -13.57
CA ALA A 148 16.23 -8.86 -14.24
C ALA A 148 15.71 -8.95 -15.69
N LEU A 149 16.05 -10.04 -16.41
CA LEU A 149 15.54 -10.31 -17.76
C LEU A 149 14.03 -10.53 -17.77
N LEU A 150 13.51 -11.34 -16.84
CA LEU A 150 12.06 -11.55 -16.72
C LEU A 150 11.32 -10.24 -16.44
N TYR A 151 11.87 -9.41 -15.55
CA TYR A 151 11.31 -8.10 -15.22
C TYR A 151 11.32 -7.18 -16.45
N ALA A 152 12.44 -7.09 -17.16
CA ALA A 152 12.53 -6.34 -18.41
C ALA A 152 11.53 -6.85 -19.48
N ALA A 153 11.38 -8.17 -19.61
CA ALA A 153 10.43 -8.77 -20.53
C ALA A 153 8.97 -8.38 -20.19
N LEU A 154 8.60 -8.36 -18.90
CA LEU A 154 7.27 -7.90 -18.48
C LEU A 154 7.03 -6.46 -18.91
N LEU A 155 7.99 -5.56 -18.66
CA LEU A 155 7.89 -4.15 -19.06
C LEU A 155 7.73 -4.01 -20.58
N ILE A 156 8.54 -4.74 -21.36
CA ILE A 156 8.51 -4.70 -22.82
C ILE A 156 7.16 -5.18 -23.34
N VAL A 157 6.64 -6.30 -22.83
CA VAL A 157 5.36 -6.86 -23.29
C VAL A 157 4.19 -5.95 -22.92
N LEU A 158 4.21 -5.33 -21.74
CA LEU A 158 3.22 -4.31 -21.36
C LEU A 158 3.24 -3.13 -22.34
N VAL A 159 4.43 -2.63 -22.70
CA VAL A 159 4.56 -1.56 -23.71
C VAL A 159 4.04 -2.03 -25.07
N ILE A 160 4.42 -3.24 -25.53
CA ILE A 160 3.92 -3.80 -26.79
C ILE A 160 2.38 -3.84 -26.78
N ALA A 161 1.76 -4.32 -25.70
CA ALA A 161 0.31 -4.41 -25.60
C ALA A 161 -0.38 -3.03 -25.64
N LEU A 162 0.23 -2.01 -25.01
CA LEU A 162 -0.31 -0.65 -25.02
C LEU A 162 -0.30 0.00 -26.40
N PHE A 163 0.71 -0.30 -27.21
CA PHE A 163 0.87 0.21 -28.58
C PHE A 163 0.36 -0.75 -29.66
N SER A 164 -0.28 -1.86 -29.26
CA SER A 164 -0.93 -2.77 -30.21
C SER A 164 -2.33 -2.29 -30.54
N ASP A 165 -2.74 -2.53 -31.78
CA ASP A 165 -4.11 -2.32 -32.22
C ASP A 165 -5.02 -3.48 -31.81
N ALA A 166 -6.31 -3.15 -31.83
CA ALA A 166 -7.39 -4.03 -31.45
C ALA A 166 -7.80 -4.92 -32.64
N THR A 167 -7.10 -6.05 -32.83
CA THR A 167 -7.29 -6.89 -34.02
C THR A 167 -8.22 -8.08 -33.81
N GLU A 168 -8.52 -8.43 -32.56
CA GLU A 168 -9.38 -9.58 -32.23
C GLU A 168 -10.85 -9.18 -32.37
N THR A 169 -11.55 -9.82 -33.31
CA THR A 169 -13.01 -9.67 -33.46
C THR A 169 -13.72 -10.60 -32.50
N VAL A 170 -14.78 -10.13 -31.85
CA VAL A 170 -15.50 -10.93 -30.86
C VAL A 170 -17.02 -10.79 -31.02
N SER A 171 -17.71 -11.92 -30.93
CA SER A 171 -19.17 -11.97 -30.88
C SER A 171 -19.71 -11.37 -29.58
N GLY A 172 -20.74 -10.53 -29.68
CA GLY A 172 -21.50 -10.05 -28.52
C GLY A 172 -21.31 -8.57 -28.17
N LEU A 173 -20.48 -7.82 -28.91
CA LEU A 173 -20.50 -6.36 -28.91
C LEU A 173 -21.02 -5.81 -30.24
N SER A 174 -21.64 -4.64 -30.20
CA SER A 174 -22.03 -3.85 -31.35
C SER A 174 -20.92 -2.89 -31.84
N SER A 175 -19.66 -3.17 -31.50
CA SER A 175 -18.51 -2.33 -31.84
C SER A 175 -17.54 -3.03 -32.77
N ASP A 176 -17.02 -2.28 -33.74
CA ASP A 176 -16.06 -2.73 -34.75
C ASP A 176 -14.60 -2.54 -34.29
N VAL A 177 -14.34 -1.96 -33.11
CA VAL A 177 -12.98 -1.62 -32.64
C VAL A 177 -12.16 -2.87 -32.31
N GLY A 178 -12.78 -3.93 -31.76
CA GLY A 178 -12.08 -5.18 -31.41
C GLY A 178 -11.36 -5.17 -30.06
N LEU A 179 -10.51 -6.17 -29.82
CA LEU A 179 -9.73 -6.36 -28.58
C LEU A 179 -8.24 -6.58 -28.83
N LEU A 180 -7.43 -6.43 -27.78
CA LEU A 180 -6.02 -6.80 -27.82
C LEU A 180 -5.82 -8.30 -28.12
N PRO A 181 -4.78 -8.67 -28.89
CA PRO A 181 -4.44 -10.06 -29.15
C PRO A 181 -4.26 -10.89 -27.88
N ALA A 182 -4.93 -12.04 -27.80
CA ALA A 182 -4.96 -12.86 -26.59
C ALA A 182 -3.57 -13.35 -26.14
N TRP A 183 -2.64 -13.55 -27.08
CA TRP A 183 -1.28 -13.96 -26.77
C TRP A 183 -0.54 -12.94 -25.90
N GLN A 184 -0.82 -11.64 -26.06
CA GLN A 184 -0.19 -10.59 -25.25
C GLN A 184 -0.63 -10.72 -23.79
N ILE A 185 -1.93 -10.96 -23.58
CA ILE A 185 -2.53 -11.16 -22.26
C ILE A 185 -1.93 -12.40 -21.58
N TRP A 186 -1.81 -13.51 -22.30
CA TRP A 186 -1.16 -14.73 -21.80
C TRP A 186 0.30 -14.50 -21.39
N ILE A 187 1.08 -13.78 -22.21
CA ILE A 187 2.49 -13.51 -21.90
C ILE A 187 2.62 -12.57 -20.70
N VAL A 188 1.81 -11.51 -20.59
CA VAL A 188 1.80 -10.62 -19.40
C VAL A 188 1.53 -11.44 -18.13
N LEU A 189 0.49 -12.27 -18.13
CA LEU A 189 0.13 -13.10 -16.98
C LEU A 189 1.21 -14.13 -16.66
N GLY A 190 1.77 -14.79 -17.68
CA GLY A 190 2.84 -15.77 -17.52
C GLY A 190 4.10 -15.16 -16.91
N LEU A 191 4.54 -14.02 -17.43
CA LEU A 191 5.70 -13.29 -16.92
C LEU A 191 5.46 -12.79 -15.50
N LEU A 192 4.30 -12.19 -15.22
CA LEU A 192 3.94 -11.73 -13.88
C LEU A 192 3.88 -12.88 -12.87
N ALA A 193 3.34 -14.04 -13.26
CA ALA A 193 3.29 -15.23 -12.41
C ALA A 193 4.70 -15.74 -12.09
N VAL A 194 5.54 -15.97 -13.11
CA VAL A 194 6.91 -16.45 -12.90
C VAL A 194 7.71 -15.45 -12.06
N LEU A 195 7.60 -14.15 -12.34
CA LEU A 195 8.24 -13.10 -11.54
C LEU A 195 7.75 -13.09 -10.09
N GLY A 196 6.43 -13.15 -9.87
CA GLY A 196 5.87 -13.14 -8.52
C GLY A 196 6.29 -14.32 -7.66
N LEU A 197 6.49 -15.49 -8.28
CA LEU A 197 7.03 -16.67 -7.58
C LEU A 197 8.52 -16.52 -7.25
N ARG A 198 9.27 -15.72 -8.02
CA ARG A 198 10.71 -15.48 -7.79
C ARG A 198 10.96 -14.29 -6.87
N ASP A 199 10.06 -13.32 -6.88
CA ASP A 199 10.13 -12.09 -6.12
C ASP A 199 8.73 -11.49 -5.91
N LYS A 200 8.17 -11.69 -4.72
CA LYS A 200 6.83 -11.20 -4.38
C LYS A 200 6.76 -9.68 -4.40
N VAL A 201 7.88 -8.98 -4.20
CA VAL A 201 7.92 -7.50 -4.20
C VAL A 201 7.46 -6.96 -5.54
N ILE A 202 7.91 -7.56 -6.65
CA ILE A 202 7.53 -7.12 -8.01
C ILE A 202 6.04 -7.40 -8.25
N PHE A 203 5.53 -8.55 -7.82
CA PHE A 203 4.10 -8.87 -7.96
C PHE A 203 3.20 -7.88 -7.21
N LEU A 204 3.54 -7.57 -5.96
CA LEU A 204 2.80 -6.60 -5.15
C LEU A 204 2.96 -5.18 -5.68
N ALA A 205 4.13 -4.81 -6.18
CA ALA A 205 4.37 -3.53 -6.81
C ALA A 205 3.61 -3.35 -8.13
N ALA A 206 3.45 -4.43 -8.90
CA ALA A 206 2.57 -4.45 -10.07
C ALA A 206 1.08 -4.43 -9.70
N ARG A 207 0.74 -4.40 -8.41
CA ARG A 207 -0.63 -4.56 -7.89
C ARG A 207 -1.29 -5.80 -8.51
N GLY A 208 -0.55 -6.92 -8.53
CA GLY A 208 -0.98 -8.17 -9.13
C GLY A 208 -2.30 -8.68 -8.55
N GLU A 209 -2.63 -8.33 -7.31
CA GLU A 209 -3.92 -8.64 -6.69
C GLU A 209 -5.11 -7.85 -7.25
N VAL A 210 -4.86 -6.73 -7.94
CA VAL A 210 -5.88 -5.88 -8.59
C VAL A 210 -5.88 -6.12 -10.09
N TYR A 211 -4.76 -5.85 -10.75
CA TYR A 211 -4.72 -5.81 -12.21
C TYR A 211 -4.62 -7.19 -12.84
N ALA A 212 -3.99 -8.19 -12.20
CA ALA A 212 -3.94 -9.53 -12.78
C ALA A 212 -5.33 -10.19 -12.87
N PRO A 213 -6.24 -10.09 -11.88
CA PRO A 213 -7.62 -10.54 -12.05
C PRO A 213 -8.35 -9.88 -13.21
N PHE A 214 -8.20 -8.56 -13.42
CA PHE A 214 -8.74 -7.91 -14.62
C PHE A 214 -8.11 -8.46 -15.91
N THR A 215 -6.80 -8.64 -15.93
CA THR A 215 -6.09 -9.22 -17.08
C THR A 215 -6.52 -10.67 -17.37
N VAL A 216 -6.84 -11.47 -16.33
CA VAL A 216 -7.45 -12.79 -16.51
C VAL A 216 -8.86 -12.68 -17.09
N ALA A 217 -9.66 -11.72 -16.63
CA ALA A 217 -11.00 -11.48 -17.18
C ALA A 217 -10.98 -11.19 -18.70
N PHE A 218 -9.90 -10.57 -19.21
CA PHE A 218 -9.72 -10.33 -20.65
C PHE A 218 -9.70 -11.61 -21.47
N LEU A 219 -9.17 -12.71 -20.90
CA LEU A 219 -9.11 -14.00 -21.58
C LEU A 219 -10.50 -14.59 -21.83
N PHE A 220 -11.51 -14.20 -21.04
CA PHE A 220 -12.89 -14.69 -21.21
C PHE A 220 -13.58 -14.09 -22.44
N ALA A 221 -13.04 -12.98 -22.96
CA ALA A 221 -13.51 -12.42 -24.21
C ALA A 221 -13.31 -13.36 -25.42
N SER A 222 -12.40 -14.35 -25.32
CA SER A 222 -12.29 -15.42 -26.33
C SER A 222 -13.58 -16.25 -26.48
N HIS A 223 -14.45 -16.25 -25.47
CA HIS A 223 -15.75 -16.92 -25.49
C HIS A 223 -16.88 -15.89 -25.67
N SER A 224 -16.87 -14.83 -24.87
CA SER A 224 -17.87 -13.77 -24.90
C SER A 224 -17.34 -12.51 -24.23
N VAL A 225 -17.53 -11.34 -24.86
CA VAL A 225 -17.16 -10.08 -24.20
C VAL A 225 -18.05 -9.81 -22.97
N LEU A 226 -19.27 -10.34 -22.94
CA LEU A 226 -20.15 -10.24 -21.78
C LEU A 226 -19.55 -10.93 -20.56
N ASP A 227 -18.90 -12.09 -20.75
CA ASP A 227 -18.20 -12.80 -19.67
C ASP A 227 -16.97 -12.02 -19.19
N PHE A 228 -16.23 -11.37 -20.09
CA PHE A 228 -15.16 -10.45 -19.70
C PHE A 228 -15.72 -9.30 -18.83
N ILE A 229 -16.72 -8.57 -19.33
CA ILE A 229 -17.29 -7.41 -18.60
C ILE A 229 -17.86 -7.85 -17.24
N LEU A 230 -18.60 -8.96 -17.20
CA LEU A 230 -19.13 -9.53 -15.96
C LEU A 230 -18.02 -9.88 -14.98
N ALA A 231 -16.97 -10.57 -15.44
CA ALA A 231 -15.83 -10.91 -14.60
C ALA A 231 -15.13 -9.65 -14.06
N ALA A 232 -14.95 -8.61 -14.88
CA ALA A 232 -14.38 -7.35 -14.44
C ALA A 232 -15.27 -6.65 -13.38
N LYS A 233 -16.59 -6.60 -13.57
CA LYS A 233 -17.53 -6.09 -12.56
C LYS A 233 -17.44 -6.87 -11.24
N LEU A 234 -17.35 -8.19 -11.31
CA LEU A 234 -17.20 -9.07 -10.14
C LEU A 234 -15.87 -8.85 -9.41
N VAL A 235 -14.78 -8.59 -10.15
CA VAL A 235 -13.48 -8.18 -9.56
C VAL A 235 -13.62 -6.85 -8.82
N CYS A 236 -14.24 -5.83 -9.43
CA CYS A 236 -14.52 -4.57 -8.74
C CYS A 236 -15.35 -4.78 -7.46
N LEU A 237 -16.42 -5.56 -7.56
CA LEU A 237 -17.28 -5.90 -6.43
C LEU A 237 -16.49 -6.54 -5.29
N MET A 238 -15.63 -7.51 -5.59
CA MET A 238 -14.82 -8.20 -4.58
C MET A 238 -13.77 -7.28 -3.95
N ILE A 239 -13.17 -6.38 -4.72
CA ILE A 239 -12.24 -5.36 -4.19
C ILE A 239 -12.94 -4.50 -3.15
N TRP A 240 -14.11 -3.94 -3.47
CA TRP A 240 -14.83 -3.05 -2.56
C TRP A 240 -15.41 -3.79 -1.34
N LEU A 241 -16.01 -4.97 -1.54
CA LEU A 241 -16.51 -5.79 -0.43
C LEU A 241 -15.38 -6.25 0.50
N GLY A 242 -14.23 -6.64 -0.05
CA GLY A 242 -13.04 -6.98 0.73
C GLY A 242 -12.52 -5.78 1.53
N ALA A 243 -12.42 -4.62 0.88
CA ALA A 243 -12.02 -3.37 1.51
C ALA A 243 -12.96 -2.95 2.64
N ALA A 244 -14.27 -3.05 2.45
CA ALA A 244 -15.26 -2.74 3.48
C ALA A 244 -15.19 -3.75 4.65
N THR A 245 -15.11 -5.04 4.34
CA THR A 245 -15.05 -6.10 5.36
C THR A 245 -13.83 -5.96 6.26
N SER A 246 -12.67 -5.62 5.70
CA SER A 246 -11.44 -5.41 6.46
C SER A 246 -11.52 -4.25 7.47
N LYS A 247 -12.42 -3.29 7.24
CA LYS A 247 -12.66 -2.12 8.12
C LYS A 247 -13.59 -2.43 9.28
N LEU A 248 -14.15 -3.64 9.35
CA LEU A 248 -14.97 -4.14 10.48
C LEU A 248 -14.11 -4.52 11.69
N THR A 249 -13.19 -3.63 12.07
CA THR A 249 -12.27 -3.78 13.21
C THR A 249 -12.23 -2.48 14.02
N LYS A 250 -11.55 -2.47 15.16
CA LYS A 250 -11.37 -1.25 15.98
C LYS A 250 -10.31 -0.29 15.41
N HIS A 251 -9.65 -0.68 14.32
CA HIS A 251 -8.49 0.02 13.78
C HIS A 251 -8.88 1.20 12.87
N PHE A 252 -9.94 1.07 12.08
CA PHE A 252 -10.26 2.03 11.02
C PHE A 252 -10.54 3.47 11.50
N PRO A 253 -11.18 3.73 12.67
CA PRO A 253 -11.31 5.09 13.19
C PRO A 253 -9.98 5.82 13.38
N PHE A 254 -8.89 5.10 13.69
CA PHE A 254 -7.56 5.68 13.84
C PHE A 254 -6.97 6.12 12.50
N VAL A 255 -7.22 5.36 11.43
CA VAL A 255 -6.84 5.74 10.07
C VAL A 255 -7.57 7.02 9.68
N ILE A 256 -8.88 7.10 9.94
CA ILE A 256 -9.66 8.30 9.65
C ILE A 256 -9.10 9.51 10.40
N SER A 257 -8.91 9.46 11.72
CA SER A 257 -8.38 10.62 12.45
C SER A 257 -7.01 11.10 11.90
N THR A 258 -6.16 10.15 11.52
CA THR A 258 -4.81 10.44 10.99
C THR A 258 -4.86 11.02 9.57
N MET A 259 -5.71 10.45 8.71
CA MET A 259 -5.91 10.92 7.34
C MET A 259 -6.51 12.33 7.34
N MET A 260 -7.50 12.57 8.19
CA MET A 260 -8.17 13.86 8.29
C MET A 260 -7.27 14.95 8.88
N SER A 261 -6.35 14.61 9.78
CA SER A 261 -5.34 15.56 10.26
C SER A 261 -4.31 15.92 9.18
N ASN A 262 -4.02 15.02 8.24
CA ASN A 262 -3.12 15.27 7.11
C ASN A 262 -3.81 15.87 5.87
N ASN A 263 -5.14 15.98 5.87
CA ASN A 263 -5.90 16.41 4.70
C ASN A 263 -5.52 17.85 4.26
N PRO A 264 -5.10 18.07 3.00
CA PRO A 264 -4.64 19.37 2.50
C PRO A 264 -5.79 20.34 2.16
N VAL A 265 -6.99 19.81 1.94
CA VAL A 265 -8.21 20.58 1.66
C VAL A 265 -8.84 21.09 2.95
N LEU A 266 -8.90 20.24 3.99
CA LEU A 266 -9.43 20.61 5.30
C LEU A 266 -8.39 21.33 6.16
N ARG A 267 -8.06 22.57 5.78
CA ARG A 267 -6.98 23.35 6.40
C ARG A 267 -7.23 23.85 7.84
N PRO A 268 -8.43 24.28 8.25
CA PRO A 268 -8.60 24.90 9.56
C PRO A 268 -8.30 23.94 10.71
N ARG A 269 -7.33 24.30 11.57
CA ARG A 269 -6.88 23.48 12.71
C ARG A 269 -8.04 23.10 13.65
N TRP A 270 -9.00 24.00 13.87
CA TRP A 270 -10.16 23.74 14.72
C TRP A 270 -11.08 22.62 14.19
N ILE A 271 -11.13 22.40 12.86
CA ILE A 271 -11.86 21.27 12.28
C ILE A 271 -11.08 19.98 12.54
N LYS A 272 -9.77 19.98 12.27
CA LYS A 272 -8.90 18.81 12.48
C LYS A 272 -8.91 18.34 13.94
N ARG A 273 -8.84 19.27 14.89
CA ARG A 273 -8.95 18.99 16.33
C ARG A 273 -10.23 18.24 16.72
N ARG A 274 -11.35 18.44 16.01
CA ARG A 274 -12.62 17.74 16.29
C ARG A 274 -12.60 16.25 15.92
N PHE A 275 -11.63 15.80 15.14
CA PHE A 275 -11.44 14.37 14.85
C PHE A 275 -10.82 13.60 16.04
N PHE A 276 -10.48 14.27 17.13
CA PHE A 276 -9.94 13.68 18.37
C PHE A 276 -10.96 13.82 19.51
N GLU A 277 -10.84 12.96 20.53
CA GLU A 277 -11.80 12.93 21.65
C GLU A 277 -11.74 14.22 22.49
N ASN A 278 -10.53 14.67 22.86
CA ASN A 278 -10.33 15.93 23.57
C ASN A 278 -8.92 16.50 23.34
N PHE A 279 -8.73 17.24 22.26
CA PHE A 279 -7.44 17.88 21.98
C PHE A 279 -7.11 18.98 23.02
N PRO A 280 -5.86 19.07 23.54
CA PRO A 280 -4.65 18.36 23.14
C PRO A 280 -4.28 17.15 24.03
N ASP A 281 -5.14 16.76 24.97
CA ASP A 281 -4.82 15.80 26.03
C ASP A 281 -5.27 14.38 25.71
N ASP A 282 -6.28 14.23 24.86
CA ASP A 282 -6.77 12.95 24.36
C ASP A 282 -6.83 12.94 22.82
N LEU A 283 -5.84 12.29 22.22
CA LEU A 283 -5.71 12.13 20.77
C LEU A 283 -6.26 10.79 20.27
N ARG A 284 -7.13 10.12 21.03
CA ARG A 284 -7.90 8.99 20.52
C ARG A 284 -8.93 9.48 19.49
N PRO A 285 -9.36 8.63 18.53
CA PRO A 285 -10.30 9.02 17.49
C PRO A 285 -11.62 9.48 18.11
N GLY A 286 -12.03 10.73 17.87
CA GLY A 286 -13.26 11.32 18.38
C GLY A 286 -14.53 10.85 17.65
N ARG A 287 -15.69 11.40 18.04
CA ARG A 287 -16.99 11.07 17.43
C ARG A 287 -17.02 11.26 15.90
N PRO A 288 -16.51 12.36 15.30
CA PRO A 288 -16.51 12.53 13.85
C PRO A 288 -15.69 11.46 13.12
N SER A 289 -14.54 11.06 13.69
CA SER A 289 -13.71 9.98 13.14
C SER A 289 -14.45 8.65 13.11
N ARG A 290 -15.13 8.30 14.20
CA ARG A 290 -15.93 7.08 14.30
C ARG A 290 -17.11 7.09 13.34
N LEU A 291 -17.87 8.19 13.27
CA LEU A 291 -18.99 8.31 12.35
C LEU A 291 -18.54 8.18 10.89
N LEU A 292 -17.51 8.93 10.49
CA LEU A 292 -16.99 8.88 9.14
C LEU A 292 -16.43 7.50 8.79
N ALA A 293 -15.74 6.82 9.72
CA ALA A 293 -15.26 5.45 9.55
C ALA A 293 -16.42 4.47 9.29
N HIS A 294 -17.50 4.52 10.08
CA HIS A 294 -18.62 3.60 9.89
C HIS A 294 -19.43 3.92 8.63
N THR A 295 -19.69 5.20 8.34
CA THR A 295 -20.41 5.60 7.12
C THR A 295 -19.63 5.25 5.86
N SER A 296 -18.31 5.50 5.83
CA SER A 296 -17.47 5.11 4.68
C SER A 296 -17.43 3.60 4.49
N THR A 297 -17.34 2.82 5.57
CA THR A 297 -17.40 1.34 5.51
C THR A 297 -18.75 0.87 4.94
N ALA A 298 -19.86 1.49 5.36
CA ALA A 298 -21.19 1.17 4.84
C ALA A 298 -21.32 1.53 3.34
N VAL A 299 -20.85 2.70 2.92
CA VAL A 299 -20.85 3.12 1.51
C VAL A 299 -20.03 2.13 0.67
N GLU A 300 -18.81 1.83 1.10
CA GLU A 300 -17.89 0.92 0.40
C GLU A 300 -18.42 -0.52 0.33
N GLY A 301 -19.25 -0.96 1.29
CA GLY A 301 -19.87 -2.29 1.29
C GLY A 301 -21.18 -2.37 0.51
N PHE A 302 -22.06 -1.37 0.62
CA PHE A 302 -23.42 -1.43 0.08
C PHE A 302 -23.59 -0.81 -1.30
N VAL A 303 -22.88 0.29 -1.62
CA VAL A 303 -23.01 0.96 -2.93
C VAL A 303 -22.55 0.07 -4.09
N PRO A 304 -21.46 -0.73 -3.97
CA PRO A 304 -21.10 -1.70 -5.01
C PRO A 304 -22.16 -2.75 -5.30
N LEU A 305 -22.86 -3.25 -4.28
CA LEU A 305 -23.98 -4.17 -4.47
C LEU A 305 -25.11 -3.49 -5.23
N LEU A 306 -25.44 -2.25 -4.84
CA LEU A 306 -26.43 -1.45 -5.54
C LEU A 306 -26.07 -1.27 -7.02
N LEU A 307 -24.82 -0.87 -7.29
CA LEU A 307 -24.27 -0.70 -8.64
C LEU A 307 -24.36 -1.98 -9.48
N PHE A 308 -24.02 -3.13 -8.89
CA PHE A 308 -24.01 -4.40 -9.59
C PHE A 308 -25.42 -4.89 -9.94
N PHE A 309 -26.40 -4.68 -9.06
CA PHE A 309 -27.77 -5.22 -9.23
C PHE A 309 -28.79 -4.25 -9.85
N SER A 310 -28.45 -2.98 -10.09
CA SER A 310 -29.43 -1.97 -10.54
C SER A 310 -29.70 -1.92 -12.06
N HIS A 311 -28.89 -2.59 -12.89
CA HIS A 311 -29.08 -2.80 -14.35
C HIS A 311 -29.57 -1.56 -15.15
N GLY A 312 -29.06 -0.36 -14.85
CA GLY A 312 -29.42 0.90 -15.52
C GLY A 312 -30.37 1.82 -14.74
N GLY A 313 -30.81 2.91 -15.38
CA GLY A 313 -31.76 3.87 -14.83
C GLY A 313 -31.26 4.71 -13.63
N ARG A 314 -32.20 5.41 -12.96
CA ARG A 314 -31.90 6.40 -11.89
C ARG A 314 -31.14 5.80 -10.70
N LEU A 315 -31.39 4.53 -10.39
CA LEU A 315 -30.75 3.85 -9.27
C LEU A 315 -29.27 3.59 -9.54
N THR A 316 -28.94 3.11 -10.75
CA THR A 316 -27.55 2.92 -11.19
C THR A 316 -26.81 4.25 -11.22
N THR A 317 -27.43 5.31 -11.75
CA THR A 317 -26.84 6.65 -11.75
C THR A 317 -26.55 7.15 -10.34
N LEU A 318 -27.50 7.00 -9.41
CA LEU A 318 -27.29 7.40 -8.01
C LEU A 318 -26.14 6.63 -7.36
N ALA A 319 -26.10 5.30 -7.54
CA ALA A 319 -25.06 4.45 -6.99
C ALA A 319 -23.68 4.82 -7.57
N ALA A 320 -23.59 5.10 -8.87
CA ALA A 320 -22.37 5.55 -9.53
C ALA A 320 -21.90 6.91 -9.00
N VAL A 321 -22.80 7.90 -8.89
CA VAL A 321 -22.47 9.21 -8.31
C VAL A 321 -21.94 9.07 -6.88
N LEU A 322 -22.60 8.27 -6.04
CA LEU A 322 -22.13 8.01 -4.68
C LEU A 322 -20.73 7.39 -4.66
N MET A 323 -20.47 6.43 -5.55
CA MET A 323 -19.17 5.75 -5.63
C MET A 323 -18.05 6.65 -6.16
N LEU A 324 -18.35 7.49 -7.16
CA LEU A 324 -17.42 8.49 -7.68
C LEU A 324 -17.10 9.55 -6.63
N CYS A 325 -18.11 10.05 -5.90
CA CYS A 325 -17.90 10.97 -4.79
C CYS A 325 -17.07 10.33 -3.68
N PHE A 326 -17.31 9.06 -3.35
CA PHE A 326 -16.54 8.31 -2.36
C PHE A 326 -15.05 8.26 -2.73
N HIS A 327 -14.72 7.82 -3.94
CA HIS A 327 -13.33 7.79 -4.43
C HIS A 327 -12.72 9.19 -4.55
N PHE A 328 -13.49 10.19 -5.00
CA PHE A 328 -13.02 11.57 -5.07
C PHE A 328 -12.69 12.14 -3.69
N CYS A 329 -13.50 11.84 -2.66
CA CYS A 329 -13.20 12.23 -1.29
C CYS A 329 -11.87 11.63 -0.81
N ILE A 330 -11.59 10.36 -1.09
CA ILE A 330 -10.31 9.71 -0.77
C ILE A 330 -9.16 10.40 -1.53
N LEU A 331 -9.31 10.55 -2.85
CA LEU A 331 -8.30 11.19 -3.71
C LEU A 331 -7.95 12.61 -3.25
N SER A 332 -8.97 13.42 -2.94
CA SER A 332 -8.81 14.81 -2.50
C SER A 332 -8.13 14.95 -1.13
N SER A 333 -8.14 13.90 -0.32
CA SER A 333 -7.46 13.91 0.98
C SER A 333 -5.94 13.74 0.88
N ILE A 334 -5.42 13.43 -0.31
CA ILE A 334 -4.00 13.11 -0.61
C ILE A 334 -3.35 12.36 0.56
N PRO A 335 -3.86 11.18 0.92
CA PRO A 335 -3.35 10.46 2.08
C PRO A 335 -1.91 10.01 1.81
N MET A 336 -1.06 10.07 2.83
CA MET A 336 0.28 9.50 2.74
C MET A 336 0.19 8.00 2.45
N GLY A 337 0.98 7.53 1.49
CA GLY A 337 1.03 6.13 1.07
C GLY A 337 -0.17 5.64 0.26
N VAL A 338 -1.15 6.49 -0.12
CA VAL A 338 -2.32 6.02 -0.90
C VAL A 338 -1.99 5.95 -2.39
N PRO A 339 -2.49 4.92 -3.08
CA PRO A 339 -2.46 4.84 -4.52
C PRO A 339 -3.46 5.85 -5.10
N LEU A 340 -2.99 7.06 -5.45
CA LEU A 340 -3.85 8.09 -6.03
C LEU A 340 -4.36 7.63 -7.40
N GLU A 341 -3.48 7.00 -8.19
CA GLU A 341 -3.77 6.44 -9.51
C GLU A 341 -4.81 5.33 -9.44
N TRP A 342 -4.74 4.46 -8.43
CA TRP A 342 -5.75 3.42 -8.22
C TRP A 342 -7.14 4.00 -7.97
N ASN A 343 -7.27 5.11 -7.21
CA ASN A 343 -8.58 5.74 -7.01
C ASN A 343 -9.15 6.29 -8.34
N VAL A 344 -8.29 6.88 -9.17
CA VAL A 344 -8.68 7.32 -10.52
C VAL A 344 -9.11 6.14 -11.38
N PHE A 345 -8.35 5.04 -11.35
CA PHE A 345 -8.68 3.80 -12.05
C PHE A 345 -10.02 3.20 -11.58
N MET A 346 -10.30 3.19 -10.27
CA MET A 346 -11.58 2.70 -9.76
C MET A 346 -12.75 3.61 -10.16
N MET A 347 -12.56 4.93 -10.21
CA MET A 347 -13.56 5.86 -10.75
C MET A 347 -13.82 5.60 -12.24
N PHE A 348 -12.76 5.39 -13.02
CA PHE A 348 -12.89 4.99 -14.43
C PHE A 348 -13.62 3.65 -14.56
N SER A 349 -13.32 2.67 -13.70
CA SER A 349 -13.99 1.36 -13.70
C SER A 349 -15.50 1.46 -13.44
N VAL A 350 -15.93 2.38 -12.56
CA VAL A 350 -17.37 2.67 -12.37
C VAL A 350 -18.00 3.14 -13.67
N MET A 351 -17.35 4.07 -14.38
CA MET A 351 -17.87 4.59 -15.64
C MET A 351 -17.85 3.53 -16.74
N ALA A 352 -16.68 2.98 -17.06
CA ALA A 352 -16.50 2.05 -18.18
C ALA A 352 -17.31 0.76 -18.00
N LEU A 353 -17.36 0.18 -16.79
CA LEU A 353 -18.02 -1.11 -16.59
C LEU A 353 -19.49 -0.97 -16.18
N PHE A 354 -19.80 -0.14 -15.18
CA PHE A 354 -21.15 -0.12 -14.59
C PHE A 354 -22.10 0.87 -15.28
N ILE A 355 -21.58 1.96 -15.85
CA ILE A 355 -22.36 2.90 -16.65
C ILE A 355 -22.31 2.57 -18.15
N GLY A 356 -21.15 2.14 -18.65
CA GLY A 356 -20.98 1.74 -20.06
C GLY A 356 -21.76 0.50 -20.45
N HIS A 357 -21.83 -0.50 -19.55
CA HIS A 357 -22.43 -1.81 -19.84
C HIS A 357 -23.52 -2.15 -18.82
N THR A 358 -24.54 -1.31 -18.70
CA THR A 358 -25.57 -1.44 -17.65
C THR A 358 -26.33 -2.77 -17.68
N GLU A 359 -26.45 -3.37 -18.85
CA GLU A 359 -27.16 -4.61 -19.14
C GLU A 359 -26.41 -5.85 -18.69
N VAL A 360 -25.07 -5.79 -18.51
CA VAL A 360 -24.28 -6.97 -18.15
C VAL A 360 -24.41 -7.30 -16.66
N GLY A 361 -25.11 -8.39 -16.35
CA GLY A 361 -25.24 -9.00 -15.03
C GLY A 361 -25.08 -10.53 -15.11
N PHE A 362 -25.65 -11.25 -14.14
CA PHE A 362 -25.56 -12.72 -14.10
C PHE A 362 -26.38 -13.40 -15.20
N SER A 363 -27.41 -12.76 -15.75
CA SER A 363 -28.25 -13.31 -16.82
C SER A 363 -27.54 -13.37 -18.17
N GLU A 364 -26.52 -12.53 -18.37
CA GLU A 364 -25.74 -12.39 -19.60
C GLU A 364 -24.48 -13.27 -19.59
N MET A 365 -24.26 -14.01 -18.50
CA MET A 365 -23.15 -14.94 -18.36
C MET A 365 -23.30 -16.11 -19.33
N THR A 366 -22.28 -16.35 -20.16
CA THR A 366 -22.27 -17.41 -21.18
C THR A 366 -21.43 -18.61 -20.79
N THR A 367 -20.48 -18.44 -19.86
CA THR A 367 -19.59 -19.50 -19.35
C THR A 367 -19.46 -19.40 -17.83
N PRO A 368 -19.05 -20.47 -17.11
CA PRO A 368 -18.84 -20.39 -15.66
C PRO A 368 -17.57 -19.62 -15.24
N PHE A 369 -16.71 -19.21 -16.19
CA PHE A 369 -15.40 -18.64 -15.88
C PHE A 369 -15.43 -17.34 -15.06
N PRO A 370 -16.36 -16.39 -15.27
CA PRO A 370 -16.50 -15.21 -14.40
C PRO A 370 -16.70 -15.58 -12.92
N LEU A 371 -17.53 -16.59 -12.64
CA LEU A 371 -17.78 -17.07 -11.28
C LEU A 371 -16.58 -17.82 -10.70
N VAL A 372 -15.86 -18.59 -11.51
CA VAL A 372 -14.63 -19.27 -11.06
C VAL A 372 -13.59 -18.24 -10.64
N LEU A 373 -13.36 -17.21 -11.47
CA LEU A 373 -12.43 -16.13 -11.14
C LEU A 373 -12.87 -15.39 -9.87
N PHE A 374 -14.14 -15.00 -9.79
CA PHE A 374 -14.71 -14.36 -8.60
C PHE A 374 -14.48 -15.20 -7.34
N THR A 375 -14.73 -16.50 -7.41
CA THR A 375 -14.54 -17.42 -6.28
C THR A 375 -13.09 -17.51 -5.85
N ILE A 376 -12.15 -17.55 -6.79
CA ILE A 376 -10.70 -17.57 -6.49
C ILE A 376 -10.29 -16.27 -5.79
N VAL A 377 -10.68 -15.12 -6.35
CA VAL A 377 -10.37 -13.81 -5.75
C VAL A 377 -10.99 -13.71 -4.36
N ALA A 378 -12.27 -14.06 -4.21
CA ALA A 378 -12.97 -14.07 -2.92
C ALA A 378 -12.28 -14.99 -1.90
N ALA A 379 -11.83 -16.17 -2.31
CA ALA A 379 -11.10 -17.09 -1.43
C ALA A 379 -9.79 -16.47 -0.94
N VAL A 380 -9.01 -15.83 -1.82
CA VAL A 380 -7.77 -15.14 -1.42
C VAL A 380 -8.06 -14.02 -0.41
N VAL A 381 -9.10 -13.21 -0.65
CA VAL A 381 -9.50 -12.13 0.26
C VAL A 381 -9.93 -12.70 1.64
N VAL A 382 -10.76 -13.74 1.65
CA VAL A 382 -11.25 -14.38 2.88
C VAL A 382 -10.11 -15.01 3.66
N ILE A 383 -9.29 -15.84 3.01
CA ILE A 383 -8.11 -16.46 3.65
C ILE A 383 -7.17 -15.36 4.14
N GLY A 384 -7.02 -14.27 3.39
CA GLY A 384 -6.21 -13.13 3.79
C GLY A 384 -6.66 -12.55 5.12
N ASN A 385 -7.96 -12.30 5.30
CA ASN A 385 -8.52 -11.76 6.54
C ASN A 385 -8.53 -12.76 7.71
N LEU A 386 -8.54 -14.07 7.42
CA LEU A 386 -8.46 -15.12 8.44
C LEU A 386 -7.03 -15.41 8.88
N PHE A 387 -6.05 -15.32 7.97
CA PHE A 387 -4.65 -15.66 8.20
C PHE A 387 -3.71 -14.54 7.73
N PRO A 388 -3.82 -13.33 8.32
CA PRO A 388 -3.08 -12.14 7.88
C PRO A 388 -1.57 -12.33 7.81
N ARG A 389 -0.96 -13.11 8.71
CA ARG A 389 0.49 -13.41 8.70
C ARG A 389 0.98 -14.13 7.44
N LYS A 390 0.06 -14.81 6.72
CA LYS A 390 0.41 -15.61 5.54
C LYS A 390 0.16 -14.86 4.23
N ILE A 391 -0.75 -13.90 4.25
CA ILE A 391 -1.22 -13.19 3.07
C ILE A 391 -1.17 -11.71 3.37
N SER A 392 -0.37 -11.03 2.55
CA SER A 392 -0.26 -9.58 2.51
C SER A 392 -1.61 -8.89 2.59
N PHE A 393 -1.62 -7.73 3.24
CA PHE A 393 -2.82 -6.91 3.35
C PHE A 393 -3.35 -6.49 1.96
N LEU A 394 -2.50 -6.50 0.93
CA LEU A 394 -2.83 -6.19 -0.46
C LEU A 394 -3.80 -7.25 -1.04
N PRO A 395 -3.42 -8.54 -1.25
CA PRO A 395 -4.39 -9.58 -1.63
C PRO A 395 -5.54 -9.77 -0.63
N GLY A 396 -5.32 -9.50 0.65
CA GLY A 396 -6.38 -9.52 1.67
C GLY A 396 -7.38 -8.37 1.58
N MET A 397 -7.19 -7.42 0.64
CA MET A 397 -8.00 -6.21 0.46
C MET A 397 -8.13 -5.38 1.73
N ARG A 398 -7.15 -5.44 2.65
CA ARG A 398 -7.14 -4.64 3.90
C ARG A 398 -6.65 -3.21 3.68
N TYR A 399 -6.95 -2.64 2.52
CA TYR A 399 -6.50 -1.30 2.13
C TYR A 399 -7.02 -0.26 3.12
N TYR A 400 -6.10 0.46 3.75
CA TYR A 400 -6.41 1.55 4.69
C TYR A 400 -7.31 1.14 5.85
N ALA A 401 -7.35 -0.14 6.21
CA ALA A 401 -8.16 -0.64 7.31
C ALA A 401 -7.58 -0.33 8.70
N GLY A 402 -6.31 0.11 8.77
CA GLY A 402 -5.58 0.24 10.04
C GLY A 402 -4.95 -1.05 10.52
N ASN A 403 -5.05 -2.12 9.72
CA ASN A 403 -4.72 -3.48 10.09
C ASN A 403 -3.76 -4.13 9.08
N TRP A 404 -2.47 -3.96 9.28
CA TRP A 404 -1.39 -4.55 8.47
C TRP A 404 -0.21 -4.93 9.35
N ASP A 405 0.66 -5.79 8.82
CA ASP A 405 1.87 -6.23 9.50
C ASP A 405 2.85 -5.05 9.58
N THR A 406 3.46 -4.83 10.74
CA THR A 406 4.39 -3.72 10.96
C THR A 406 5.64 -4.20 11.68
N THR A 407 6.76 -3.50 11.49
CA THR A 407 7.98 -3.79 12.25
C THR A 407 8.70 -2.51 12.64
N LEU A 408 9.41 -2.56 13.77
CA LEU A 408 10.32 -1.53 14.23
C LEU A 408 11.70 -2.14 14.44
N TRP A 409 12.72 -1.52 13.85
CA TRP A 409 14.09 -2.01 13.86
C TRP A 409 14.91 -1.14 14.81
N CYS A 410 15.50 -1.74 15.84
CA CYS A 410 16.46 -1.10 16.74
C CYS A 410 17.85 -1.48 16.22
N ILE A 411 18.56 -0.50 15.67
CA ILE A 411 19.80 -0.72 14.90
C ILE A 411 20.94 0.07 15.55
N THR A 412 22.06 -0.59 15.82
CA THR A 412 23.26 0.10 16.30
C THR A 412 23.97 0.85 15.16
N PRO A 413 24.79 1.87 15.45
CA PRO A 413 25.61 2.53 14.43
C PRO A 413 26.53 1.56 13.66
N SER A 414 27.06 0.52 14.33
CA SER A 414 27.88 -0.51 13.68
C SER A 414 27.08 -1.31 12.64
N ALA A 415 25.84 -1.69 12.96
CA ALA A 415 24.95 -2.37 12.04
C ALA A 415 24.57 -1.50 10.84
N MET A 416 24.30 -0.20 11.05
CA MET A 416 24.04 0.74 9.96
C MET A 416 25.24 0.81 9.00
N ALA A 417 26.46 0.91 9.52
CA ALA A 417 27.67 0.91 8.70
C ALA A 417 27.85 -0.40 7.91
N LYS A 418 27.54 -1.55 8.52
CA LYS A 418 27.54 -2.85 7.83
C LYS A 418 26.50 -2.88 6.70
N MET A 419 25.31 -2.31 6.91
CA MET A 419 24.28 -2.21 5.88
C MET A 419 24.71 -1.30 4.72
N ASP A 420 25.26 -0.12 5.02
CA ASP A 420 25.76 0.83 4.02
C ASP A 420 26.86 0.22 3.13
N ALA A 421 27.75 -0.58 3.73
CA ALA A 421 28.86 -1.21 3.02
C ALA A 421 28.44 -2.42 2.17
N ASN A 422 27.47 -3.22 2.63
CA ASN A 422 27.21 -4.56 2.09
C ASN A 422 25.85 -4.72 1.38
N VAL A 423 24.96 -3.73 1.46
CA VAL A 423 23.64 -3.79 0.80
C VAL A 423 23.67 -2.97 -0.49
N ALA A 424 23.45 -3.65 -1.62
CA ALA A 424 23.29 -3.00 -2.91
C ALA A 424 22.01 -2.14 -2.94
N SER A 425 22.15 -0.86 -2.61
CA SER A 425 21.08 0.13 -2.57
C SER A 425 21.44 1.35 -3.42
N ILE A 426 20.41 2.01 -3.96
CA ILE A 426 20.53 3.21 -4.81
C ILE A 426 20.16 4.46 -4.01
N ALA A 427 19.22 4.28 -3.10
CA ALA A 427 18.86 5.25 -2.10
C ALA A 427 19.89 5.17 -0.98
N SER A 428 20.48 6.30 -0.58
CA SER A 428 21.23 6.33 0.68
C SER A 428 20.32 5.98 1.85
N MET A 429 20.89 5.56 2.98
CA MET A 429 20.10 5.23 4.17
C MET A 429 19.17 6.39 4.59
N PRO A 430 18.00 6.10 5.19
CA PRO A 430 16.96 7.09 5.45
C PRO A 430 17.46 8.33 6.20
N GLN A 431 18.34 8.16 7.20
CA GLN A 431 18.94 9.26 7.95
C GLN A 431 19.79 10.17 7.07
N ALA A 432 20.68 9.62 6.25
CA ALA A 432 21.50 10.39 5.32
C ALA A 432 20.65 11.15 4.27
N GLN A 433 19.49 10.62 3.88
CA GLN A 433 18.55 11.36 3.04
C GLN A 433 17.89 12.53 3.77
N MET A 434 17.50 12.32 5.03
CA MET A 434 16.89 13.37 5.86
C MET A 434 17.89 14.49 6.13
N GLU A 435 19.13 14.16 6.49
CA GLU A 435 20.20 15.16 6.71
C GLU A 435 20.51 15.93 5.43
N LYS A 436 20.63 15.24 4.29
CA LYS A 436 20.88 15.89 2.99
C LYS A 436 19.72 16.79 2.55
N PHE A 437 18.47 16.41 2.83
CA PHE A 437 17.29 17.16 2.39
C PHE A 437 16.92 18.29 3.34
N TYR A 438 17.04 18.09 4.64
CA TYR A 438 16.63 19.04 5.68
C TYR A 438 17.79 19.85 6.28
N GLY A 439 19.04 19.54 5.92
CA GLY A 439 20.19 20.41 6.11
C GLY A 439 20.73 20.53 7.54
N SER A 440 20.16 19.81 8.51
CA SER A 440 20.69 19.76 9.89
C SER A 440 20.33 18.43 10.60
N PRO A 441 21.27 17.87 11.40
CA PRO A 441 21.00 16.69 12.23
C PRO A 441 19.82 16.89 13.19
N GLU A 442 19.68 18.09 13.75
CA GLU A 442 18.60 18.43 14.68
C GLU A 442 17.23 18.31 14.00
N THR A 443 17.12 18.86 12.79
CA THR A 443 15.88 18.78 12.02
C THR A 443 15.57 17.35 11.58
N ALA A 444 16.61 16.55 11.26
CA ALA A 444 16.43 15.14 10.95
C ALA A 444 15.89 14.33 12.15
N GLU A 445 16.38 14.60 13.38
CA GLU A 445 15.84 13.95 14.59
C GLU A 445 14.38 14.33 14.83
N VAL A 446 14.03 15.61 14.69
CA VAL A 446 12.63 16.07 14.82
C VAL A 446 11.71 15.35 13.82
N TYR A 447 12.14 15.20 12.57
CA TYR A 447 11.36 14.48 11.56
C TYR A 447 11.28 12.97 11.80
N LEU A 448 12.32 12.36 12.36
CA LEU A 448 12.28 10.97 12.80
C LEU A 448 11.18 10.78 13.86
N TYR A 449 11.12 11.66 14.86
CA TYR A 449 10.09 11.63 15.89
C TYR A 449 8.69 12.00 15.38
N MET A 450 8.57 12.84 14.35
CA MET A 450 7.30 13.02 13.62
C MET A 450 6.84 11.72 12.95
N GLY A 451 7.76 10.92 12.40
CA GLY A 451 7.46 9.58 11.89
C GLY A 451 6.97 8.63 12.99
N TYR A 452 7.59 8.67 14.17
CA TYR A 452 7.12 7.91 15.35
C TYR A 452 5.73 8.33 15.79
N ALA A 453 5.46 9.64 15.82
CA ALA A 453 4.13 10.15 16.13
C ALA A 453 3.09 9.64 15.14
N PHE A 454 3.36 9.74 13.83
CA PHE A 454 2.49 9.18 12.78
C PHE A 454 2.19 7.70 13.01
N ARG A 455 3.23 6.88 13.23
CA ARG A 455 3.03 5.44 13.48
C ARG A 455 2.15 5.22 14.70
N SER A 456 2.36 5.99 15.75
CA SER A 456 1.63 5.90 17.02
C SER A 456 0.21 6.42 16.96
N PHE A 457 -0.20 7.12 15.91
CA PHE A 457 -1.63 7.38 15.70
C PHE A 457 -2.39 6.11 15.34
N ASN A 458 -1.75 5.17 14.65
CA ASN A 458 -2.32 3.86 14.36
C ASN A 458 -2.29 2.97 15.60
N SER A 459 -3.23 2.04 15.71
CA SER A 459 -3.38 1.15 16.87
C SER A 459 -2.16 0.27 17.14
N HIS A 460 -1.51 -0.29 16.12
CA HIS A 460 -0.31 -1.12 16.33
C HIS A 460 0.89 -0.30 16.81
N GLY A 461 0.94 0.99 16.47
CA GLY A 461 1.95 1.91 16.99
C GLY A 461 1.89 2.07 18.52
N ARG A 462 0.72 1.83 19.12
CA ARG A 462 0.51 1.90 20.59
C ARG A 462 1.29 0.83 21.33
N ALA A 463 1.50 -0.32 20.70
CA ALA A 463 2.28 -1.41 21.29
C ALA A 463 3.76 -1.37 20.88
N MET A 464 4.08 -0.71 19.77
CA MET A 464 5.39 -0.76 19.14
C MET A 464 6.52 -0.29 20.08
N PHE A 465 6.33 0.82 20.82
CA PHE A 465 7.37 1.32 21.73
C PHE A 465 7.46 0.54 23.04
N SER A 466 6.35 -0.02 23.53
CA SER A 466 6.37 -0.99 24.63
C SER A 466 7.20 -2.22 24.26
N LEU A 467 7.01 -2.74 23.05
CA LEU A 467 7.80 -3.85 22.52
C LEU A 467 9.25 -3.46 22.24
N ALA A 468 9.53 -2.20 21.89
CA ALA A 468 10.91 -1.72 21.67
C ALA A 468 11.73 -1.78 22.97
N HIS A 469 11.17 -1.37 24.11
CA HIS A 469 11.81 -1.55 25.42
C HIS A 469 12.16 -3.01 25.69
N ARG A 470 11.25 -3.93 25.33
CA ARG A 470 11.49 -5.38 25.47
C ARG A 470 12.55 -5.89 24.49
N ALA A 471 12.55 -5.38 23.26
CA ALA A 471 13.48 -5.80 22.23
C ALA A 471 14.94 -5.42 22.56
N MET A 472 15.13 -4.33 23.29
CA MET A 472 16.43 -3.83 23.74
C MET A 472 16.74 -4.19 25.20
N ALA A 473 15.93 -5.04 25.84
CA ALA A 473 16.13 -5.40 27.24
C ALA A 473 17.53 -6.01 27.45
N GLY A 474 18.24 -5.52 28.47
CA GLY A 474 19.64 -5.90 28.74
C GLY A 474 20.68 -5.08 27.98
N HIS A 475 20.26 -4.11 27.16
CA HIS A 475 21.13 -3.16 26.47
C HIS A 475 20.77 -1.71 26.82
N ASP A 476 21.70 -0.79 26.56
CA ASP A 476 21.41 0.65 26.64
C ASP A 476 20.61 1.10 25.41
N GLU A 477 19.38 1.57 25.60
CA GLU A 477 18.51 2.05 24.52
C GLU A 477 19.12 3.25 23.77
N ALA A 478 19.97 4.05 24.43
CA ALA A 478 20.65 5.17 23.78
C ALA A 478 21.64 4.71 22.69
N GLY A 479 22.05 3.45 22.71
CA GLY A 479 22.91 2.84 21.69
C GLY A 479 22.19 2.47 20.38
N TYR A 480 20.86 2.62 20.30
CA TYR A 480 20.06 2.22 19.15
C TYR A 480 19.39 3.39 18.46
N VAL A 481 19.41 3.35 17.13
CA VAL A 481 18.50 4.12 16.28
C VAL A 481 17.30 3.25 15.96
N LEU A 482 16.11 3.77 16.25
CA LEU A 482 14.86 3.11 15.90
C LEU A 482 14.48 3.51 14.46
N MET A 483 14.14 2.53 13.64
CA MET A 483 13.75 2.76 12.25
C MET A 483 12.50 1.95 11.92
N ASP A 484 11.51 2.62 11.34
CA ASP A 484 10.32 1.94 10.83
C ASP A 484 10.73 0.98 9.70
N GLY A 485 10.20 -0.25 9.74
CA GLY A 485 10.51 -1.29 8.76
C GLY A 485 10.23 -0.90 7.33
N GLU A 486 9.24 -0.02 7.09
CA GLU A 486 8.94 0.54 5.78
C GLU A 486 10.14 1.27 5.17
N ARG A 487 10.96 1.92 6.01
CA ARG A 487 12.17 2.62 5.57
C ARG A 487 13.29 1.65 5.21
N ILE A 488 13.48 0.63 6.03
CA ILE A 488 14.44 -0.45 5.76
C ILE A 488 14.06 -1.16 4.46
N CYS A 489 12.79 -1.50 4.28
CA CYS A 489 12.23 -2.10 3.06
C CYS A 489 12.52 -1.24 1.83
N SER A 490 12.17 0.06 1.90
CA SER A 490 12.33 0.97 0.77
C SER A 490 13.78 1.04 0.28
N THR A 491 14.76 1.05 1.20
CA THR A 491 16.19 1.09 0.86
C THR A 491 16.73 -0.28 0.44
N ALA A 492 16.32 -1.36 1.09
CA ALA A 492 16.88 -2.69 0.84
C ALA A 492 16.34 -3.35 -0.44
N VAL A 493 15.04 -3.20 -0.74
CA VAL A 493 14.40 -3.89 -1.88
C VAL A 493 13.88 -2.94 -2.97
N GLY A 494 13.97 -1.63 -2.76
CA GLY A 494 13.63 -0.62 -3.77
C GLY A 494 12.15 -0.29 -3.86
N TRP A 495 11.27 -0.87 -3.04
CA TRP A 495 9.84 -0.53 -3.00
C TRP A 495 9.26 -0.71 -1.60
N ASN A 496 8.27 0.12 -1.28
CA ASN A 496 7.52 0.04 -0.03
C ASN A 496 6.09 0.55 -0.28
N PHE A 497 5.15 -0.08 0.40
CA PHE A 497 3.74 0.31 0.41
C PHE A 497 3.06 -0.08 1.73
N GLY A 498 3.80 0.01 2.83
CA GLY A 498 3.30 -0.31 4.18
C GLY A 498 3.12 -1.79 4.47
N ASP A 499 3.59 -2.69 3.60
CA ASP A 499 3.38 -4.13 3.78
C ASP A 499 4.52 -4.79 4.57
N GLY A 500 4.23 -5.14 5.82
CA GLY A 500 5.16 -5.85 6.69
C GLY A 500 5.63 -7.20 6.19
N HIS A 501 4.97 -7.81 5.21
CA HIS A 501 5.46 -9.02 4.55
C HIS A 501 6.78 -8.82 3.81
N MET A 502 7.17 -7.57 3.51
CA MET A 502 8.42 -7.23 2.82
C MET A 502 9.57 -6.91 3.77
N HIS A 503 9.30 -6.67 5.05
CA HIS A 503 10.32 -6.36 6.05
C HIS A 503 10.19 -7.23 7.30
N ASN A 504 9.82 -8.49 7.08
CA ASN A 504 9.73 -9.54 8.09
C ASN A 504 11.04 -10.34 8.19
N GLU A 505 10.98 -11.51 8.82
CA GLU A 505 12.12 -12.40 9.05
C GLU A 505 12.87 -12.76 7.76
N GLN A 506 12.21 -12.75 6.60
CA GLN A 506 12.88 -12.99 5.33
C GLN A 506 13.86 -11.88 4.97
N LEU A 507 13.49 -10.61 5.17
CA LEU A 507 14.39 -9.49 4.93
C LEU A 507 15.49 -9.43 5.99
N ILE A 508 15.15 -9.73 7.25
CA ILE A 508 16.12 -9.83 8.35
C ILE A 508 17.22 -10.83 7.99
N ALA A 509 16.83 -12.05 7.59
CA ALA A 509 17.78 -13.08 7.18
C ALA A 509 18.63 -12.65 5.97
N ALA A 510 18.02 -12.02 4.97
CA ALA A 510 18.73 -11.53 3.79
C ALA A 510 19.77 -10.45 4.12
N LEU A 511 19.44 -9.54 5.06
CA LEU A 511 20.38 -8.52 5.53
C LEU A 511 21.49 -9.14 6.38
N HIS A 512 21.16 -10.05 7.30
CA HIS A 512 22.16 -10.74 8.12
C HIS A 512 23.15 -11.54 7.27
N ALA A 513 22.68 -12.26 6.24
CA ALA A 513 23.54 -13.02 5.33
C ALA A 513 24.58 -12.17 4.58
N ARG A 514 24.31 -10.86 4.42
CA ARG A 514 25.20 -9.90 3.75
C ARG A 514 26.07 -9.13 4.73
N CYS A 515 25.49 -8.77 5.87
CA CYS A 515 26.11 -7.83 6.81
C CYS A 515 26.86 -8.53 7.94
N HIS A 516 26.59 -9.82 8.18
CA HIS A 516 27.16 -10.58 9.29
C HIS A 516 27.01 -9.85 10.62
N PHE A 517 25.76 -9.51 10.95
CA PHE A 517 25.45 -8.84 12.22
C PHE A 517 25.88 -9.70 13.42
N GLU A 518 26.32 -9.05 14.48
CA GLU A 518 26.61 -9.65 15.77
C GLU A 518 25.36 -9.63 16.67
N PRO A 519 25.28 -10.51 17.69
CA PRO A 519 24.16 -10.51 18.63
C PRO A 519 23.92 -9.12 19.25
N GLY A 520 22.68 -8.65 19.22
CA GLY A 520 22.27 -7.35 19.73
C GLY A 520 22.45 -6.19 18.76
N GLU A 521 23.14 -6.34 17.62
CA GLU A 521 23.34 -5.22 16.68
C GLU A 521 22.04 -4.78 15.98
N VAL A 522 21.15 -5.73 15.70
CA VAL A 522 19.85 -5.47 15.08
C VAL A 522 18.77 -6.26 15.81
N ARG A 523 17.94 -5.55 16.58
CA ARG A 523 16.78 -6.10 17.30
C ARG A 523 15.50 -5.60 16.64
N VAL A 524 14.63 -6.51 16.23
CA VAL A 524 13.42 -6.18 15.46
C VAL A 524 12.17 -6.58 16.23
N VAL A 525 11.25 -5.63 16.37
CA VAL A 525 9.88 -5.86 16.79
C VAL A 525 9.06 -6.19 15.55
N LEU A 526 8.37 -7.33 15.53
CA LEU A 526 7.41 -7.69 14.49
C LEU A 526 6.01 -7.83 15.09
N ILE A 527 5.03 -7.15 14.50
CA ILE A 527 3.62 -7.23 14.91
C ILE A 527 2.81 -7.64 13.69
N ASP A 528 2.09 -8.77 13.79
CA ASP A 528 1.19 -9.24 12.74
C ASP A 528 -0.12 -8.45 12.72
N ALA A 529 -0.75 -8.31 11.56
CA ALA A 529 -2.12 -7.85 11.47
C ALA A 529 -3.09 -8.73 12.28
N GLN A 530 -4.12 -8.11 12.85
CA GLN A 530 -5.20 -8.74 13.57
C GLN A 530 -6.00 -9.66 12.62
N PRO A 531 -6.11 -10.97 12.90
CA PRO A 531 -7.08 -11.83 12.23
C PRO A 531 -8.51 -11.42 12.58
N LEU A 532 -9.42 -11.37 11.59
CA LEU A 532 -10.78 -10.83 11.81
C LEU A 532 -11.54 -11.51 12.97
N HIS A 533 -11.27 -12.81 13.17
CA HIS A 533 -11.92 -13.64 14.19
C HIS A 533 -11.24 -13.61 15.57
N ARG A 534 -10.17 -12.81 15.79
CA ARG A 534 -9.43 -12.75 17.06
C ARG A 534 -9.25 -11.31 17.52
N GLN A 535 -9.47 -11.01 18.80
CA GLN A 535 -9.34 -9.65 19.35
C GLN A 535 -7.92 -9.34 19.88
N ARG A 536 -6.89 -9.86 19.22
CA ARG A 536 -5.47 -9.69 19.57
C ARG A 536 -4.58 -9.65 18.34
N GLN A 537 -3.42 -9.02 18.46
CA GLN A 537 -2.31 -9.10 17.49
C GLN A 537 -1.19 -9.94 18.09
N ASP A 538 -0.63 -10.85 17.31
CA ASP A 538 0.53 -11.64 17.72
C ASP A 538 1.81 -10.83 17.41
N TYR A 539 2.83 -10.93 18.27
CA TYR A 539 4.12 -10.27 18.07
C TYR A 539 5.28 -11.25 18.22
N ARG A 540 6.43 -10.86 17.64
CA ARG A 540 7.72 -11.55 17.79
C ARG A 540 8.83 -10.53 17.97
N LEU A 541 9.81 -10.86 18.81
CA LEU A 541 11.06 -10.12 18.93
C LEU A 541 12.18 -10.98 18.36
N VAL A 542 12.93 -10.41 17.44
CA VAL A 542 13.95 -11.11 16.66
C VAL A 542 15.26 -10.35 16.73
N ASP A 543 16.34 -11.08 16.99
CA ASP A 543 17.68 -10.63 16.73
C ASP A 543 18.11 -11.09 15.33
N ALA A 544 18.71 -10.21 14.53
CA ALA A 544 19.09 -10.59 13.18
C ALA A 544 20.17 -11.69 13.14
N ALA A 545 21.02 -11.79 14.15
CA ALA A 545 22.12 -12.75 14.21
C ALA A 545 21.71 -14.09 14.83
N VAL A 546 20.89 -14.06 15.89
CA VAL A 546 20.55 -15.26 16.68
C VAL A 546 19.10 -15.73 16.56
N GLY A 547 18.25 -14.96 15.87
CA GLY A 547 16.86 -15.33 15.58
C GLY A 547 15.84 -14.85 16.61
N GLU A 548 14.68 -15.51 16.64
CA GLU A 548 13.57 -15.16 17.54
C GLU A 548 13.92 -15.47 18.99
N PHE A 549 13.68 -14.51 19.90
CA PHE A 549 13.95 -14.66 21.33
C PHE A 549 12.73 -14.45 22.22
N GLU A 550 11.65 -13.87 21.69
CA GLU A 550 10.39 -13.75 22.41
C GLU A 550 9.20 -13.77 21.45
N ARG A 551 8.11 -14.42 21.86
CA ARG A 551 6.82 -14.38 21.17
C ARG A 551 5.68 -14.22 22.16
N GLY A 552 4.66 -13.47 21.74
CA GLY A 552 3.44 -13.32 22.52
C GLY A 552 2.31 -12.67 21.74
N TYR A 553 1.39 -12.05 22.46
CA TYR A 553 0.30 -11.28 21.89
C TYR A 553 -0.02 -10.01 22.69
N ILE A 554 -0.73 -9.08 22.05
CA ILE A 554 -1.27 -7.86 22.63
C ILE A 554 -2.76 -7.80 22.33
N ASN A 555 -3.60 -7.47 23.32
CA ASN A 555 -5.03 -7.32 23.06
C ASN A 555 -5.31 -6.01 22.32
N VAL A 556 -6.20 -6.07 21.32
CA VAL A 556 -6.61 -4.87 20.58
C VAL A 556 -7.28 -3.86 21.51
N ALA A 557 -8.01 -4.33 22.53
CA ALA A 557 -8.65 -3.48 23.52
C ALA A 557 -7.65 -2.59 24.27
N ASP A 558 -6.46 -3.11 24.59
CA ASP A 558 -5.45 -2.37 25.34
C ASP A 558 -4.73 -1.34 24.47
N MET A 559 -4.59 -1.61 23.17
CA MET A 559 -3.99 -0.65 22.22
C MET A 559 -4.92 0.54 21.97
N VAL A 560 -6.21 0.30 21.70
CA VAL A 560 -7.13 1.35 21.23
C VAL A 560 -7.55 2.35 22.31
N THR A 561 -7.25 2.09 23.58
CA THR A 561 -7.56 3.00 24.68
C THR A 561 -6.41 3.93 25.06
N ARG A 562 -5.27 3.85 24.38
CA ARG A 562 -4.01 4.53 24.75
C ARG A 562 -3.73 5.80 23.96
N GLN A 563 -2.88 6.66 24.53
CA GLN A 563 -2.39 7.87 23.89
C GLN A 563 -1.20 7.60 22.97
N PRO A 564 -0.87 8.49 21.99
CA PRO A 564 0.18 8.19 21.00
C PRO A 564 1.58 8.10 21.61
N TRP A 565 1.78 8.72 22.75
CA TRP A 565 3.04 8.71 23.48
C TRP A 565 3.07 7.61 24.57
N ASP A 566 2.04 6.78 24.70
CA ASP A 566 2.06 5.69 25.69
C ASP A 566 2.98 4.56 25.22
N ASP A 567 3.91 4.16 26.08
CA ASP A 567 4.86 3.07 25.87
C ASP A 567 4.73 1.96 26.92
N THR A 568 3.57 1.87 27.60
CA THR A 568 3.26 0.88 28.65
C THR A 568 2.10 -0.06 28.29
N THR A 569 1.92 -0.37 27.01
CA THR A 569 0.92 -1.34 26.56
C THR A 569 1.17 -2.72 27.16
N PRO A 570 0.16 -3.38 27.76
CA PRO A 570 0.30 -4.72 28.32
C PRO A 570 0.70 -5.72 27.23
N VAL A 571 1.70 -6.54 27.54
CA VAL A 571 2.24 -7.56 26.65
C VAL A 571 2.07 -8.92 27.31
N HIS A 572 1.49 -9.88 26.58
CA HIS A 572 1.30 -11.24 27.05
C HIS A 572 2.31 -12.17 26.39
N VAL A 573 3.37 -12.51 27.12
CA VAL A 573 4.41 -13.43 26.65
C VAL A 573 3.86 -14.85 26.64
N LEU A 574 4.01 -15.54 25.51
CA LEU A 574 3.71 -16.96 25.38
C LEU A 574 4.98 -17.81 25.55
N GLU A 575 6.09 -17.34 25.01
CA GLU A 575 7.35 -18.07 25.00
C GLU A 575 8.53 -17.08 25.01
N THR A 576 9.53 -17.37 25.84
CA THR A 576 10.85 -16.74 25.81
C THR A 576 11.85 -17.80 25.38
N ILE A 577 12.57 -17.53 24.29
CA ILE A 577 13.51 -18.47 23.70
C ILE A 577 14.91 -18.04 24.17
N PRO A 578 15.64 -18.91 24.91
CA PRO A 578 16.99 -18.59 25.34
C PRO A 578 17.87 -18.27 24.14
N LEU A 579 18.60 -17.15 24.23
CA LEU A 579 19.62 -16.83 23.23
C LEU A 579 20.82 -17.78 23.38
N PRO A 580 21.38 -18.28 22.27
CA PRO A 580 22.52 -19.21 22.30
C PRO A 580 23.80 -18.59 22.84
#